data_AF-A0A9P0KTR0-F1
#
_entry.id   AF-A0A9P0KTR0-F1
#
_cell.length_a   1.000
_cell.length_b   1.000
_cell.length_c   1.000
_cell.angle_alpha   90.00
_cell.angle_beta   90.00
_cell.angle_gamma   90.00
#
_symmetry.space_group_name_H-M   'P 1'
#
loop_
_entity.id
_entity.type
_entity.pdbx_description
1 polymer ?
#
loop_
_entity_poly.entity_id
_entity_poly.type
_entity_poly.pdbx_seq_one_letter_code
_entity_poly.pdbx_strand_id
1 'polypeptide(L)'
;MSKKIDILKLYKSLMRESQKIPDYNFRNYALRKVRDSFKANSSITDATLLKNEVQDAFKNLDIMKRQAAIGQMYSAEKLVIENIENDIKSW
;
A
#
# COMPACT_ATOMS: atom_id res chain seq x y z
N MET A 1 15.73 2.24 18.33
CA MET A 1 16.04 1.76 16.96
C MET A 1 14.87 0.91 16.48
N SER A 2 14.24 1.25 15.35
CA SER A 2 13.29 0.34 14.69
C SER A 2 14.10 -0.80 14.07
N LYS A 3 13.80 -2.06 14.42
CA LYS A 3 14.55 -3.20 13.88
C LYS A 3 14.12 -3.41 12.42
N LYS A 4 15.02 -3.87 11.56
CA LYS A 4 14.73 -4.19 10.14
C LYS A 4 13.45 -5.04 9.96
N ILE A 5 13.18 -5.93 10.92
CA ILE A 5 11.97 -6.76 10.98
C ILE A 5 10.70 -5.91 11.09
N ASP A 6 10.70 -4.85 11.90
CA ASP A 6 9.53 -3.99 12.12
C ASP A 6 9.22 -3.17 10.87
N ILE A 7 10.25 -2.71 10.15
CA ILE A 7 10.11 -2.04 8.86
C ILE A 7 9.50 -2.99 7.81
N LEU A 8 9.94 -4.25 7.77
CA LEU A 8 9.35 -5.25 6.87
C LEU A 8 7.90 -5.60 7.24
N LYS A 9 7.56 -5.62 8.53
CA LYS A 9 6.16 -5.78 8.99
C LYS A 9 5.31 -4.58 8.56
N LEU A 10 5.83 -3.37 8.68
CA LEU A 10 5.16 -2.15 8.23
C LEU A 10 4.92 -2.17 6.72
N TYR A 11 5.94 -2.52 5.93
CA TYR A 11 5.80 -2.71 4.48
C TYR A 11 4.68 -3.71 4.13
N LYS A 12 4.70 -4.90 4.75
CA LYS A 12 3.67 -5.93 4.52
C LYS A 12 2.28 -5.43 4.92
N SER A 13 2.18 -4.65 6.00
CA SER A 13 0.91 -4.09 6.46
C SER A 13 0.38 -3.06 5.46
N LEU A 14 1.21 -2.12 4.99
CA LEU A 14 0.85 -1.17 3.94
C LEU A 14 0.38 -1.87 2.66
N MET A 15 1.13 -2.88 2.20
CA MET A 15 0.74 -3.65 1.02
C MET A 15 -0.62 -4.33 1.19
N ARG A 16 -0.89 -4.92 2.36
CA ARG A 16 -2.17 -5.57 2.66
C ARG A 16 -3.33 -4.58 2.72
N GLU A 17 -3.16 -3.43 3.38
CA GLU A 17 -4.23 -2.42 3.45
C GLU A 17 -4.50 -1.79 2.08
N SER A 18 -3.46 -1.51 1.28
CA SER A 18 -3.62 -1.03 -0.09
C SER A 18 -4.43 -2.00 -0.98
N GLN A 19 -4.26 -3.32 -0.80
CA GLN A 19 -5.03 -4.33 -1.55
C GLN A 19 -6.53 -4.31 -1.25
N LYS A 20 -6.92 -3.86 -0.04
CA LYS A 20 -8.33 -3.83 0.38
C LYS A 20 -9.11 -2.68 -0.24
N ILE A 21 -8.44 -1.73 -0.91
CA ILE A 21 -9.08 -0.62 -1.60
C ILE A 21 -9.84 -1.17 -2.82
N PRO A 22 -11.17 -1.00 -2.90
CA PRO A 22 -11.96 -1.62 -3.97
C PRO A 22 -11.77 -0.93 -5.32
N ASP A 23 -11.51 0.38 -5.32
CA ASP A 23 -11.22 1.15 -6.53
C ASP A 23 -9.89 0.71 -7.16
N TYR A 24 -9.93 0.38 -8.45
CA TYR A 24 -8.78 -0.12 -9.20
C TYR A 24 -7.61 0.87 -9.24
N ASN A 25 -7.90 2.15 -9.51
CA ASN A 25 -6.87 3.16 -9.72
C ASN A 25 -6.15 3.45 -8.41
N PHE A 26 -6.91 3.63 -7.33
CA PHE A 26 -6.34 3.89 -6.02
C PHE A 26 -5.58 2.68 -5.46
N ARG A 27 -6.12 1.46 -5.62
CA ARG A 27 -5.43 0.21 -5.21
C ARG A 27 -4.07 0.08 -5.91
N ASN A 28 -4.05 0.20 -7.24
CA ASN A 28 -2.82 0.04 -8.01
C ASN A 28 -1.81 1.16 -7.75
N TYR A 29 -2.29 2.41 -7.64
CA TYR A 29 -1.45 3.54 -7.26
C TYR A 29 -0.81 3.30 -5.89
N ALA A 30 -1.60 2.95 -4.88
CA ALA A 30 -1.12 2.74 -3.52
C ALA A 30 -0.09 1.60 -3.46
N LEU A 31 -0.34 0.48 -4.16
CA LEU A 31 0.59 -0.64 -4.24
C LEU A 31 1.92 -0.25 -4.88
N ARG A 32 1.87 0.47 -6.00
CA ARG A 32 3.08 0.96 -6.69
C ARG A 32 3.84 1.95 -5.80
N LYS A 33 3.15 2.93 -5.24
CA LYS A 33 3.75 3.96 -4.37
C LYS A 33 4.45 3.35 -3.16
N VAL A 34 3.83 2.38 -2.50
CA VAL A 34 4.45 1.68 -1.36
C VAL A 34 5.72 0.93 -1.80
N ARG A 35 5.68 0.19 -2.91
CA ARG A 35 6.88 -0.51 -3.43
C ARG A 35 8.00 0.47 -3.77
N ASP A 36 7.69 1.52 -4.52
CA ASP A 36 8.68 2.47 -5.01
C ASP A 36 9.30 3.26 -3.86
N SER A 37 8.50 3.71 -2.89
CA SER A 37 9.00 4.42 -1.70
C SER A 37 9.91 3.53 -0.85
N PHE A 38 9.55 2.27 -0.59
CA PHE A 38 10.41 1.38 0.19
C PHE A 38 11.69 0.99 -0.56
N LYS A 39 11.64 0.89 -1.90
CA LYS A 39 12.82 0.65 -2.72
C LYS A 39 13.74 1.87 -2.77
N ALA A 40 13.19 3.07 -2.93
CA ALA A 40 13.98 4.31 -2.92
C ALA A 40 14.68 4.53 -1.56
N ASN A 41 14.00 4.18 -0.46
CA ASN A 41 14.49 4.37 0.89
C ASN A 41 15.35 3.21 1.42
N SER A 42 15.62 2.16 0.62
CA SER A 42 16.32 0.96 1.11
C SER A 42 17.78 1.21 1.48
N SER A 43 18.37 2.27 0.94
CA SER A 43 19.79 2.62 1.09
C SER A 43 20.01 3.80 2.04
N ILE A 44 18.99 4.24 2.79
CA ILE A 44 19.13 5.31 3.77
C ILE A 44 20.00 4.83 4.94
N THR A 45 21.13 5.50 5.15
CA THR A 45 22.05 5.25 6.27
C THR A 45 21.85 6.23 7.42
N ASP A 46 21.29 7.41 7.15
CA ASP A 46 20.98 8.42 8.17
C ASP A 46 19.82 7.95 9.06
N ALA A 47 20.10 7.76 10.35
CA ALA A 47 19.14 7.32 11.34
C ALA A 47 17.98 8.31 11.56
N THR A 48 18.21 9.61 11.41
CA THR A 48 17.19 10.64 11.59
C THR A 48 16.21 10.62 10.42
N LEU A 49 16.75 10.57 9.20
CA LEU A 49 15.94 10.46 7.98
C LEU A 49 15.13 9.17 7.98
N LEU A 50 15.75 8.03 8.32
CA LEU A 50 15.06 6.75 8.43
C LEU A 50 13.90 6.79 9.42
N LYS A 51 14.11 7.43 10.58
CA LYS A 51 13.05 7.57 11.59
C LYS A 51 11.87 8.38 11.07
N ASN A 52 12.12 9.48 10.35
CA ASN A 52 11.08 10.32 9.77
C ASN A 52 10.28 9.54 8.71
N GLU A 53 10.96 8.86 7.79
CA GLU A 53 10.32 8.04 6.75
C GLU A 53 9.48 6.91 7.35
N VAL A 54 9.96 6.25 8.41
CA VAL A 54 9.20 5.21 9.12
C VAL A 54 7.96 5.82 9.79
N GLN A 55 8.08 6.99 10.41
CA GLN A 55 6.95 7.67 11.03
C GLN A 55 5.88 8.06 9.99
N ASP A 56 6.30 8.54 8.83
CA ASP A 56 5.38 8.90 7.75
C ASP A 56 4.75 7.65 7.12
N ALA A 57 5.47 6.53 7.03
CA ALA A 57 4.90 5.25 6.63
C ALA A 57 3.82 4.76 7.61
N PHE A 58 3.95 4.98 8.92
CA PHE A 58 2.89 4.69 9.88
C PHE A 58 1.66 5.59 9.69
N LYS A 59 1.85 6.91 9.46
CA LYS A 59 0.73 7.81 9.14
C LYS A 59 0.01 7.36 7.87
N ASN A 60 0.77 6.97 6.84
CA ASN A 60 0.22 6.47 5.58
C ASN A 60 -0.57 5.17 5.79
N LEU A 61 -0.13 4.29 6.69
CA LEU A 61 -0.88 3.07 7.02
C LEU A 61 -2.27 3.40 7.56
N ASP A 62 -2.39 4.39 8.43
CA ASP A 62 -3.69 4.80 8.99
C ASP A 62 -4.57 5.51 7.94
N ILE A 63 -3.97 6.22 6.99
CA ILE A 63 -4.69 6.74 5.82
C ILE A 63 -5.24 5.58 4.99
N MET A 64 -4.40 4.59 4.65
CA MET A 64 -4.81 3.43 3.82
C MET A 64 -5.94 2.64 4.47
N LYS A 65 -5.89 2.40 5.78
CA LYS A 65 -6.98 1.73 6.52
C LYS A 65 -8.31 2.48 6.39
N ARG A 66 -8.29 3.81 6.57
CA ARG A 66 -9.49 4.65 6.44
C ARG A 66 -10.02 4.67 5.01
N GLN A 67 -9.13 4.80 4.02
CA GLN A 67 -9.50 4.78 2.61
C GLN A 67 -10.08 3.42 2.19
N ALA A 68 -9.52 2.32 2.68
CA ALA A 68 -10.07 0.99 2.45
C ALA A 68 -11.48 0.84 3.05
N ALA A 69 -11.68 1.29 4.30
CA ALA A 69 -12.99 1.25 4.95
C ALA A 69 -14.04 2.11 4.21
N ILE A 70 -13.71 3.36 3.88
CA ILE A 70 -14.60 4.26 3.14
C ILE A 70 -14.91 3.69 1.76
N GLY A 71 -13.90 3.20 1.05
CA GLY A 71 -14.08 2.59 -0.26
C GLY A 71 -15.00 1.38 -0.22
N GLN A 72 -14.94 0.57 0.83
CA GLN A 72 -15.84 -0.58 1.02
C GLN A 72 -17.28 -0.14 1.34
N MET A 73 -17.47 0.95 2.08
CA MET A 73 -18.80 1.51 2.35
C MET A 73 -19.45 2.12 1.11
N TYR A 74 -18.65 2.71 0.23
CA TYR A 74 -19.11 3.43 -0.96
C TYR A 74 -18.45 2.89 -2.24
N SER A 75 -18.51 1.57 -2.43
CA SER A 75 -17.91 0.93 -3.61
C SER A 75 -18.74 1.19 -4.86
N ALA A 76 -18.06 1.52 -5.96
CA ALA A 76 -18.66 1.57 -7.29
C ALA A 76 -18.52 0.22 -8.01
N GLU A 77 -19.19 0.10 -9.16
CA GLU A 77 -19.01 -1.04 -10.07
C GLU A 77 -17.57 -1.16 -10.56
N LYS A 78 -17.17 -2.39 -10.85
CA LYS A 78 -15.83 -2.71 -11.35
C LYS A 78 -15.64 -2.16 -12.76
N LEU A 79 -14.43 -1.69 -13.06
CA LEU A 79 -14.07 -1.24 -14.40
C LEU A 79 -14.05 -2.43 -15.36
N VAL A 80 -14.32 -2.19 -16.65
CA VAL A 80 -14.29 -3.24 -17.70
C VAL A 80 -12.95 -4.00 -17.71
N ILE A 81 -11.85 -3.30 -17.50
CA ILE A 81 -10.50 -3.89 -17.46
C ILE A 81 -10.28 -4.84 -16.27
N GLU A 82 -11.05 -4.70 -15.19
CA GLU A 82 -10.98 -5.61 -14.03
C GLU A 82 -11.65 -6.96 -14.34
N ASN A 83 -12.57 -7.00 -15.30
CA ASN A 83 -13.27 -8.23 -15.67
C ASN A 83 -12.41 -9.12 -16.58
N ILE A 84 -11.65 -8.51 -17.50
CA ILE A 84 -10.74 -9.22 -18.43
C ILE A 84 -9.67 -10.02 -17.66
N GLU A 85 -9.18 -9.50 -16.53
CA GLU A 85 -8.16 -10.18 -15.73
C GLU A 85 -8.67 -11.48 -15.09
N ASN A 86 -9.97 -11.58 -14.80
CA ASN A 86 -10.59 -12.79 -14.24
C ASN A 86 -10.76 -13.87 -15.32
N ASP A 87 -11.11 -13.47 -16.55
CA ASP A 87 -11.30 -14.40 -17.66
C ASP A 87 -9.99 -15.08 -18.07
N ILE A 88 -8.88 -14.34 -18.08
CA ILE A 88 -7.54 -14.87 -18.43
C ILE A 88 -7.03 -15.87 -17.39
N LYS A 89 -7.39 -15.72 -16.11
CA LYS A 89 -6.99 -16.66 -15.03
C LYS A 89 -7.86 -17.92 -14.95
N SER A 90 -8.90 -18.04 -15.78
CA SER A 90 -9.80 -19.20 -15.83
C SER A 90 -9.38 -20.29 -16.82
N TRP A 91 -8.33 -20.04 -17.62
CA TRP A 91 -7.68 -20.98 -18.54
C TRP A 91 -6.33 -21.43 -17.98
#